data_AF-A0A139HTA2-F1
#
_entry.id   AF-A0A139HTA2-F1
#
_cell.length_a   1.000
_cell.length_b   1.000
_cell.length_c   1.000
_cell.angle_alpha   90.00
_cell.angle_beta   90.00
_cell.angle_gamma   90.00
#
_symmetry.space_group_name_H-M   'P 1'
#
loop_
_entity.id
_entity.type
_entity.pdbx_description
1 polymer ?
#
loop_
_entity_poly.entity_id
_entity_poly.type
_entity_poly.pdbx_seq_one_letter_code
_entity_poly.pdbx_strand_id
1 'polypeptide(L)'
;MSEKPESQFVSEVGRAASPVAEDAKLSIFSGDAKEAIKKEHRLTFGQAIRLYPKAAAWSLFLSTAVAMEGYDIVLIASFFAFPPFRQQFGDRLPDGSYQVSAAWQSGLSNGARVGEIIGLIINGWVSERYGYRRTMMGFLITMIAFIFIPFFAKNIVTLQVGTILLGLPWGVFQTLTTTYAAEVCPMALRGYLTTYVNMMWGVGQLIASGVLRGFLQRSDEWAYRIPYALQWLWPVPLLLGAAFAPESPWWLVRRNRAEDARKALKRLTSNADAVELDQAVELMRRTNELERTISEGTSFWDCFKGINLRRTEISCFAWAVQPLSGASLMGFAAYFFEQAGLSTDVAFDFSMGIYSMSIVGVVIAWFTMTYLGRRTLFLAGLSAMCLILLIIGFVSLAPSQSAGPNFAIGSLLLVWAFCYAVTVGTMTYSIVTEIPSNRLRTKTVVLGRSLYNVIGIANGIITPRMLNPSAWNWKGKAGFFWAGMCAICLTWSFWRLPETKGRTYAELDVLFANGVSARKFKNTDAEPLEAHMAPERIRNSFV
;
A
#
# COMPACT_ATOMS: atom_id res chain seq x y z
N MET A 1 43.26 -50.47 6.58
CA MET A 1 43.79 -49.39 7.44
C MET A 1 43.05 -48.13 7.03
N SER A 2 42.41 -47.46 7.99
CA SER A 2 41.70 -46.18 7.86
C SER A 2 40.35 -46.16 7.12
N GLU A 3 39.25 -46.26 7.88
CA GLU A 3 38.11 -45.35 7.72
C GLU A 3 37.45 -45.13 9.10
N LYS A 4 37.35 -43.86 9.49
CA LYS A 4 36.89 -43.33 10.79
C LYS A 4 35.56 -42.57 10.58
N PRO A 5 34.81 -42.22 11.64
CA PRO A 5 33.35 -42.40 11.69
C PRO A 5 32.54 -41.12 11.41
N GLU A 6 31.63 -41.17 10.44
CA GLU A 6 30.59 -40.15 10.19
C GLU A 6 29.27 -40.42 10.95
N SER A 7 29.14 -41.55 11.65
CA SER A 7 27.88 -41.98 12.26
C SER A 7 27.54 -41.35 13.61
N GLN A 8 28.43 -40.53 14.19
CA GLN A 8 28.20 -39.86 15.49
C GLN A 8 27.80 -38.38 15.40
N PHE A 9 27.94 -37.71 14.25
CA PHE A 9 27.60 -36.29 14.10
C PHE A 9 26.14 -36.04 13.69
N VAL A 10 25.47 -37.07 13.15
CA VAL A 10 24.07 -36.98 12.65
C VAL A 10 23.04 -37.29 13.74
N SER A 11 23.45 -37.86 14.88
CA SER A 11 22.53 -38.17 15.99
C SER A 11 22.31 -37.03 17.00
N GLU A 12 23.15 -35.99 16.99
CA GLU A 12 23.01 -34.84 17.90
C GLU A 12 22.25 -33.65 17.30
N VAL A 13 22.22 -33.50 15.97
CA VAL A 13 21.51 -32.39 15.30
C VAL A 13 19.98 -32.61 15.25
N GLY A 14 19.51 -33.84 15.43
CA GLY A 14 18.08 -34.19 15.50
C GLY A 14 17.42 -34.05 16.87
N ARG A 15 18.16 -33.63 17.92
CA ARG A 15 17.67 -33.58 19.31
C ARG A 15 17.50 -32.18 19.90
N ALA A 16 17.62 -31.12 19.09
CA ALA A 16 17.54 -29.74 19.56
C ALA A 16 16.28 -28.98 19.10
N ALA A 17 15.12 -29.65 18.97
CA ALA A 17 13.87 -28.96 19.22
C ALA A 17 13.77 -28.80 20.74
N SER A 18 14.07 -27.60 21.26
CA SER A 18 14.07 -27.39 22.71
C SER A 18 12.71 -27.81 23.30
N PRO A 19 12.66 -28.56 24.41
CA PRO A 19 11.39 -28.92 25.06
C PRO A 19 10.51 -27.70 25.38
N VAL A 20 11.13 -26.52 25.56
CA VAL A 20 10.45 -25.23 25.72
C VAL A 20 9.60 -24.85 24.50
N ALA A 21 9.97 -25.20 23.28
CA ALA A 21 9.23 -24.88 22.06
C ALA A 21 8.04 -25.84 21.83
N GLU A 22 8.15 -27.08 22.27
CA GLU A 22 7.03 -28.04 22.31
C GLU A 22 6.05 -27.69 23.43
N ASP A 23 6.55 -27.38 24.63
CA ASP A 23 5.74 -26.93 25.77
C ASP A 23 5.08 -25.57 25.51
N ALA A 24 5.76 -24.64 24.82
CA ALA A 24 5.16 -23.38 24.40
C ALA A 24 4.05 -23.59 23.36
N LYS A 25 4.24 -24.50 22.39
CA LYS A 25 3.18 -24.90 21.46
C LYS A 25 2.00 -25.55 22.20
N LEU A 26 2.25 -26.50 23.10
CA LEU A 26 1.24 -27.16 23.92
C LEU A 26 0.49 -26.18 24.84
N SER A 27 1.17 -25.16 25.38
CA SER A 27 0.57 -24.15 26.27
C SER A 27 -0.29 -23.09 25.54
N ILE A 28 -0.01 -22.79 24.26
CA ILE A 28 -0.88 -21.99 23.38
C ILE A 28 -2.11 -22.80 22.94
N PHE A 29 -2.04 -24.13 23.03
CA PHE A 29 -3.19 -25.02 22.82
C PHE A 29 -3.99 -25.34 24.08
N SER A 30 -3.75 -24.63 25.20
CA SER A 30 -4.68 -24.63 26.34
C SER A 30 -6.07 -24.18 25.89
N GLY A 31 -7.11 -24.67 26.57
CA GLY A 31 -8.51 -24.34 26.24
C GLY A 31 -8.76 -22.83 26.13
N ASP A 32 -8.13 -22.06 27.01
CA ASP A 32 -8.29 -20.61 27.14
C ASP A 32 -7.72 -19.82 25.94
N ALA A 33 -6.56 -20.23 25.41
CA ALA A 33 -5.97 -19.58 24.24
C ALA A 33 -6.74 -19.92 22.95
N LYS A 34 -7.25 -21.16 22.82
CA LYS A 34 -8.17 -21.53 21.74
C LYS A 34 -9.50 -20.76 21.82
N GLU A 35 -10.04 -20.56 23.02
CA GLU A 35 -11.23 -19.75 23.22
C GLU A 35 -10.99 -18.27 22.91
N ALA A 36 -9.86 -17.68 23.32
CA ALA A 36 -9.51 -16.30 23.00
C ALA A 36 -9.41 -16.08 21.48
N ILE A 37 -8.75 -16.99 20.76
CA ILE A 37 -8.63 -16.95 19.29
C ILE A 37 -10.01 -17.12 18.63
N LYS A 38 -10.85 -18.04 19.12
CA LYS A 38 -12.23 -18.20 18.63
C LYS A 38 -13.11 -16.99 18.93
N LYS A 39 -12.93 -16.33 20.08
CA LYS A 39 -13.65 -15.12 20.48
C LYS A 39 -13.26 -13.94 19.60
N GLU A 40 -11.97 -13.81 19.26
CA GLU A 40 -11.50 -12.79 18.31
C GLU A 40 -12.04 -13.04 16.88
N HIS A 41 -12.08 -14.31 16.44
CA HIS A 41 -12.65 -14.67 15.14
C HIS A 41 -14.17 -14.49 15.04
N ARG A 42 -14.89 -14.49 16.17
CA ARG A 42 -16.35 -14.27 16.22
C ARG A 42 -16.75 -12.80 16.28
N LEU A 43 -15.81 -11.87 16.46
CA LEU A 43 -16.10 -10.44 16.51
C LEU A 43 -16.54 -9.93 15.14
N THR A 44 -17.80 -9.52 15.04
CA THR A 44 -18.30 -8.80 13.87
C THR A 44 -17.75 -7.37 13.84
N PHE A 45 -17.72 -6.74 12.65
CA PHE A 45 -17.24 -5.36 12.46
C PHE A 45 -17.86 -4.36 13.45
N GLY A 46 -19.19 -4.39 13.61
CA GLY A 46 -19.90 -3.50 14.53
C GLY A 46 -19.57 -3.74 16.00
N GLN A 47 -19.37 -4.99 16.40
CA GLN A 47 -18.94 -5.34 17.77
C GLN A 47 -17.49 -4.92 18.02
N ALA A 48 -16.60 -5.10 17.03
CA ALA A 48 -15.20 -4.70 17.14
C ALA A 48 -15.04 -3.18 17.26
N ILE A 49 -15.80 -2.37 16.53
CA ILE A 49 -15.79 -0.90 16.67
C ILE A 49 -16.27 -0.46 18.05
N ARG A 50 -17.33 -1.08 18.59
CA ARG A 50 -17.86 -0.74 19.92
C ARG A 50 -16.89 -1.11 21.04
N LEU A 51 -16.15 -2.20 20.89
CA LEU A 51 -15.19 -2.68 21.88
C LEU A 51 -13.85 -1.92 21.83
N TYR A 52 -13.42 -1.50 20.64
CA TYR A 52 -12.14 -0.83 20.41
C TYR A 52 -12.25 0.55 19.72
N PRO A 53 -13.11 1.47 20.18
CA PRO A 53 -13.34 2.74 19.49
C PRO A 53 -12.10 3.65 19.54
N LYS A 54 -11.33 3.60 20.63
CA LYS A 54 -10.10 4.39 20.80
C LYS A 54 -9.00 3.90 19.88
N ALA A 55 -8.81 2.59 19.77
CA ALA A 55 -7.83 1.99 18.86
C ALA A 55 -8.16 2.33 17.40
N ALA A 56 -9.43 2.20 17.00
CA ALA A 56 -9.88 2.59 15.68
C ALA A 56 -9.65 4.09 15.41
N ALA A 57 -10.00 4.97 16.36
CA ALA A 57 -9.80 6.41 16.22
C ALA A 57 -8.32 6.79 16.05
N TRP A 58 -7.41 6.24 16.86
CA TRP A 58 -5.97 6.48 16.72
C TRP A 58 -5.41 5.95 15.41
N SER A 59 -5.86 4.77 14.98
CA SER A 59 -5.46 4.16 13.71
C SER A 59 -5.90 5.00 12.51
N LEU A 60 -7.17 5.44 12.48
CA LEU A 60 -7.69 6.32 11.43
C LEU A 60 -6.93 7.65 11.40
N PHE A 61 -6.74 8.28 12.57
CA PHE A 61 -6.03 9.56 12.68
C PHE A 61 -4.59 9.49 12.17
N LEU A 62 -3.82 8.48 12.59
CA LEU A 62 -2.42 8.34 12.13
C LEU A 62 -2.36 7.94 10.65
N SER A 63 -3.32 7.17 10.15
CA SER A 63 -3.42 6.80 8.73
C SER A 63 -3.71 8.02 7.82
N THR A 64 -4.26 9.12 8.36
CA THR A 64 -4.40 10.39 7.61
C THR A 64 -3.06 10.96 7.16
N ALA A 65 -1.93 10.57 7.77
CA ALA A 65 -0.61 10.98 7.29
C ALA A 65 -0.32 10.56 5.84
N VAL A 66 -0.96 9.49 5.37
CA VAL A 66 -0.81 9.02 4.00
C VAL A 66 -1.57 9.91 3.01
N ALA A 67 -2.53 10.73 3.47
CA ALA A 67 -3.16 11.75 2.62
C ALA A 67 -2.16 12.81 2.15
N MET A 68 -1.11 13.08 2.94
CA MET A 68 -0.05 14.01 2.53
C MET A 68 0.67 13.51 1.28
N GLU A 69 1.04 12.23 1.28
CA GLU A 69 1.66 11.60 0.12
C GLU A 69 0.74 11.66 -1.12
N GLY A 70 -0.55 11.33 -0.95
CA GLY A 70 -1.53 11.42 -2.02
C GLY A 70 -1.66 12.85 -2.58
N TYR A 71 -1.67 13.86 -1.71
CA TYR A 71 -1.69 15.27 -2.09
C TYR A 71 -0.47 15.62 -2.95
N ASP A 72 0.74 15.27 -2.49
CA ASP A 72 1.98 15.72 -3.11
C ASP A 72 2.30 15.05 -4.44
N ILE A 73 2.01 13.75 -4.57
CA ILE A 73 2.19 13.02 -5.83
C ILE A 73 1.36 13.65 -6.96
N VAL A 74 0.09 13.96 -6.67
CA VAL A 74 -0.80 14.58 -7.65
C VAL A 74 -0.54 16.06 -7.82
N LEU A 75 -0.10 16.77 -6.78
CA LEU A 75 0.27 18.18 -6.85
C LEU A 75 1.36 18.39 -7.92
N ILE A 76 2.46 17.62 -7.85
CA ILE A 76 3.56 17.71 -8.82
C ILE A 76 3.06 17.41 -10.24
N ALA A 77 2.30 16.32 -10.42
CA ALA A 77 1.81 15.93 -11.72
C ALA A 77 0.81 16.94 -12.32
N SER A 78 -0.01 17.56 -11.46
CA SER A 78 -0.99 18.58 -11.85
C SER A 78 -0.34 19.92 -12.16
N PHE A 79 0.80 20.24 -11.53
CA PHE A 79 1.60 21.42 -11.89
C PHE A 79 2.08 21.39 -13.34
N PHE A 80 2.24 20.21 -13.94
CA PHE A 80 2.57 20.10 -15.37
C PHE A 80 1.44 20.57 -16.28
N ALA A 81 0.21 20.67 -15.77
CA ALA A 81 -0.94 21.26 -16.46
C ALA A 81 -1.20 22.73 -16.05
N PHE A 82 -0.58 23.18 -14.95
CA PHE A 82 -0.86 24.47 -14.32
C PHE A 82 -0.10 25.61 -15.03
N PRO A 83 -0.78 26.60 -15.64
CA PRO A 83 -0.11 27.60 -16.48
C PRO A 83 0.97 28.44 -15.76
N PRO A 84 0.73 29.01 -14.55
CA PRO A 84 1.74 29.79 -13.84
C PRO A 84 3.02 28.99 -13.54
N PHE A 85 2.87 27.70 -13.25
CA PHE A 85 4.01 26.82 -12.98
C PHE A 85 4.83 26.57 -14.24
N ARG A 86 4.17 26.33 -15.39
CA ARG A 86 4.85 26.14 -16.68
C ARG A 86 5.58 27.40 -17.14
N GLN A 87 5.03 28.59 -16.89
CA GLN A 87 5.71 29.85 -17.23
C GLN A 87 6.99 30.05 -16.41
N GLN A 88 7.00 29.64 -15.14
CA GLN A 88 8.16 29.81 -14.26
C GLN A 88 9.26 28.75 -14.49
N PHE A 89 8.86 27.49 -14.71
CA PHE A 89 9.79 26.33 -14.69
C PHE A 89 9.84 25.55 -16.01
N GLY A 90 9.05 25.94 -17.02
CA GLY A 90 8.99 25.30 -18.32
C GLY A 90 9.79 26.04 -19.39
N ASP A 91 10.07 25.33 -20.47
CA ASP A 91 10.73 25.86 -21.66
C ASP A 91 9.67 26.36 -22.67
N ARG A 92 10.01 27.41 -23.42
CA ARG A 92 9.12 27.94 -24.47
C ARG A 92 9.17 27.02 -25.71
N LEU A 93 8.02 26.51 -26.11
CA LEU A 93 7.84 25.68 -27.29
C LEU A 93 7.72 26.54 -28.57
N PRO A 94 7.89 25.93 -29.77
CA PRO A 94 7.80 26.64 -31.05
C PRO A 94 6.44 27.30 -31.32
N ASP A 95 5.37 26.78 -30.73
CA ASP A 95 4.00 27.32 -30.81
C ASP A 95 3.77 28.50 -29.85
N GLY A 96 4.78 28.89 -29.06
CA GLY A 96 4.71 29.97 -28.07
C GLY A 96 4.17 29.55 -26.71
N SER A 97 3.72 28.31 -26.53
CA SER A 97 3.31 27.76 -25.23
C SER A 97 4.53 27.41 -24.37
N TYR A 98 4.35 27.29 -23.06
CA TYR A 98 5.41 26.85 -22.15
C TYR A 98 5.13 25.42 -21.69
N GLN A 99 6.15 24.58 -21.65
CA GLN A 99 6.01 23.21 -21.19
C GLN A 99 7.25 22.78 -20.42
N VAL A 100 7.05 22.13 -19.27
CA VAL A 100 8.16 21.49 -18.55
C VAL A 100 8.62 20.29 -19.37
N SER A 101 9.93 20.18 -19.62
CA SER A 101 10.49 19.09 -20.42
C SER A 101 10.14 17.72 -19.82
N ALA A 102 9.97 16.71 -20.68
CA ALA A 102 9.62 15.36 -20.20
C ALA A 102 10.68 14.79 -19.24
N ALA A 103 11.96 15.16 -19.41
CA ALA A 103 13.04 14.77 -18.49
C ALA A 103 12.84 15.36 -17.09
N TRP A 104 12.48 16.64 -17.00
CA TRP A 104 12.19 17.28 -15.71
C TRP A 104 10.89 16.81 -15.09
N GLN A 105 9.84 16.55 -15.88
CA GLN A 105 8.61 15.94 -15.39
C GLN A 105 8.89 14.59 -14.74
N SER A 106 9.65 13.72 -15.44
CA SER A 106 10.08 12.44 -14.89
C SER A 106 10.99 12.59 -13.68
N GLY A 107 11.93 13.53 -13.70
CA GLY A 107 12.81 13.84 -12.57
C GLY A 107 12.01 14.16 -11.32
N LEU A 108 11.08 15.12 -11.41
CA LEU A 108 10.31 15.61 -10.26
C LEU A 108 9.42 14.51 -9.68
N SER A 109 8.71 13.77 -10.53
CA SER A 109 7.86 12.65 -10.10
C SER A 109 8.65 11.48 -9.53
N ASN A 110 9.81 11.15 -10.12
CA ASN A 110 10.63 10.04 -9.64
C ASN A 110 11.46 10.41 -8.40
N GLY A 111 11.78 11.69 -8.22
CA GLY A 111 12.50 12.18 -7.05
C GLY A 111 11.77 11.80 -5.76
N ALA A 112 10.46 12.05 -5.72
CA ALA A 112 9.56 11.61 -4.65
C ALA A 112 9.66 10.09 -4.39
N ARG A 113 9.56 9.27 -5.45
CA ARG A 113 9.59 7.80 -5.34
C ARG A 113 10.94 7.27 -4.84
N VAL A 114 12.04 7.86 -5.26
CA VAL A 114 13.37 7.49 -4.77
C VAL A 114 13.49 7.83 -3.28
N GLY A 115 13.02 9.01 -2.88
CA GLY A 115 12.92 9.39 -1.47
C GLY A 115 12.09 8.39 -0.66
N GLU A 116 10.93 7.97 -1.18
CA GLU A 116 10.07 6.97 -0.54
C GLU A 116 10.77 5.63 -0.32
N ILE A 117 11.53 5.13 -1.31
CA ILE A 117 12.30 3.88 -1.17
C ILE A 117 13.33 4.00 -0.04
N ILE A 118 14.05 5.12 0.03
CA ILE A 118 15.03 5.36 1.10
C ILE A 118 14.30 5.43 2.45
N GLY A 119 13.17 6.15 2.51
CA GLY A 119 12.33 6.27 3.70
C GLY A 119 11.83 4.92 4.21
N LEU A 120 11.40 4.03 3.32
CA LEU A 120 10.96 2.67 3.66
C LEU A 120 12.08 1.86 4.32
N ILE A 121 13.30 1.92 3.78
CA ILE A 121 14.47 1.22 4.32
C ILE A 121 14.80 1.77 5.72
N ILE A 122 14.82 3.10 5.87
CA ILE A 122 15.09 3.74 7.16
C ILE A 122 14.02 3.37 8.18
N ASN A 123 12.74 3.35 7.79
CA ASN A 123 11.65 3.00 8.70
C ASN A 123 11.82 1.61 9.31
N GLY A 124 12.29 0.64 8.52
CA GLY A 124 12.56 -0.73 9.00
C GLY A 124 13.50 -0.77 10.19
N TRP A 125 14.49 0.13 10.25
CA TRP A 125 15.42 0.24 11.38
C TRP A 125 14.93 1.16 12.50
N VAL A 126 14.39 2.32 12.13
CA VAL A 126 14.06 3.39 13.09
C VAL A 126 12.81 3.02 13.90
N SER A 127 11.76 2.49 13.27
CA SER A 127 10.52 2.11 13.96
C SER A 127 10.76 1.01 14.99
N GLU A 128 11.57 0.01 14.65
CA GLU A 128 11.92 -1.07 15.58
C GLU A 128 12.73 -0.53 16.76
N ARG A 129 13.70 0.38 16.52
CA ARG A 129 14.58 0.92 17.56
C ARG A 129 13.90 1.92 18.50
N TYR A 130 13.11 2.83 17.96
CA TYR A 130 12.60 3.99 18.70
C TYR A 130 11.10 3.94 19.01
N GLY A 131 10.36 3.00 18.42
CA GLY A 131 8.91 2.88 18.56
C GLY A 131 8.16 3.72 17.54
N TYR A 132 6.86 3.43 17.37
CA TYR A 132 6.04 4.04 16.33
C TYR A 132 5.80 5.52 16.59
N ARG A 133 5.51 5.86 17.85
CA ARG A 133 5.16 7.24 18.23
C ARG A 133 6.32 8.20 17.97
N ARG A 134 7.52 7.85 18.44
CA ARG A 134 8.71 8.71 18.29
C ARG A 134 9.15 8.81 16.84
N THR A 135 9.07 7.71 16.10
CA THR A 135 9.38 7.68 14.66
C THR A 135 8.42 8.60 13.89
N MET A 136 7.12 8.50 14.15
CA MET A 136 6.10 9.35 13.53
C MET A 136 6.39 10.84 13.79
N MET A 137 6.61 11.22 15.07
CA MET A 137 6.88 12.61 15.43
C MET A 137 8.16 13.15 14.77
N GLY A 138 9.24 12.37 14.76
CA GLY A 138 10.50 12.77 14.15
C GLY A 138 10.38 13.03 12.64
N PHE A 139 9.69 12.14 11.92
CA PHE A 139 9.47 12.31 10.49
C PHE A 139 8.45 13.40 10.15
N LEU A 140 7.46 13.66 11.01
CA LEU A 140 6.56 14.82 10.85
C LEU A 140 7.30 16.14 11.01
N ILE A 141 8.21 16.27 12.00
CA ILE A 141 9.06 17.46 12.16
C ILE A 141 9.99 17.63 10.95
N THR A 142 10.59 16.53 10.49
CA THR A 142 11.45 16.52 9.31
C THR A 142 10.68 16.96 8.06
N MET A 143 9.43 16.52 7.92
CA MET A 143 8.56 16.92 6.82
C MET A 143 8.25 18.43 6.86
N ILE A 144 7.95 18.99 8.03
CA ILE A 144 7.74 20.45 8.19
C ILE A 144 8.96 21.22 7.68
N ALA A 145 10.18 20.76 8.02
CA ALA A 145 11.42 21.37 7.57
C ALA A 145 11.62 21.25 6.04
N PHE A 146 11.33 20.09 5.47
CA PHE A 146 11.54 19.85 4.04
C PHE A 146 10.54 20.59 3.14
N ILE A 147 9.32 20.88 3.60
CA ILE A 147 8.32 21.66 2.83
C ILE A 147 8.83 23.08 2.52
N PHE A 148 9.72 23.65 3.33
CA PHE A 148 10.31 24.96 3.04
C PHE A 148 11.08 25.00 1.72
N ILE A 149 11.68 23.88 1.31
CA ILE A 149 12.52 23.80 0.11
C ILE A 149 11.68 24.03 -1.16
N PRO A 150 10.62 23.26 -1.47
CA PRO A 150 9.79 23.52 -2.64
C PRO A 150 9.02 24.85 -2.53
N PHE A 151 8.63 25.28 -1.33
CA PHE A 151 7.95 26.56 -1.15
C PHE A 151 8.80 27.77 -1.58
N PHE A 152 10.10 27.76 -1.25
CA PHE A 152 11.04 28.83 -1.63
C PHE A 152 11.84 28.53 -2.90
N ALA A 153 11.53 27.45 -3.63
CA ALA A 153 12.26 27.07 -4.83
C ALA A 153 12.07 28.12 -5.94
N LYS A 154 13.20 28.68 -6.44
CA LYS A 154 13.23 29.61 -7.58
C LYS A 154 13.67 28.96 -8.89
N ASN A 155 14.22 27.76 -8.81
CA ASN A 155 14.67 26.98 -9.97
C ASN A 155 14.25 25.52 -9.81
N ILE A 156 14.20 24.80 -10.93
CA ILE A 156 13.70 23.43 -10.98
C ILE A 156 14.62 22.42 -10.27
N VAL A 157 15.92 22.74 -10.15
CA VAL A 157 16.90 21.89 -9.44
C VAL A 157 16.63 21.91 -7.94
N THR A 158 16.40 23.08 -7.36
CA THR A 158 16.00 23.22 -5.95
C THR A 158 14.67 22.49 -5.70
N LEU A 159 13.73 22.58 -6.64
CA LEU A 159 12.48 21.85 -6.55
C LEU A 159 12.71 20.32 -6.55
N GLN A 160 13.57 19.82 -7.42
CA GLN A 160 13.97 18.41 -7.48
C GLN A 160 14.58 17.91 -6.17
N VAL A 161 15.46 18.70 -5.55
CA VAL A 161 16.04 18.35 -4.24
C VAL A 161 14.95 18.31 -3.18
N GLY A 162 14.04 19.29 -3.19
CA GLY A 162 12.89 19.33 -2.29
C GLY A 162 11.99 18.10 -2.42
N THR A 163 11.66 17.68 -3.64
CA THR A 163 10.80 16.51 -3.87
C THR A 163 11.46 15.19 -3.44
N ILE A 164 12.78 15.04 -3.64
CA ILE A 164 13.52 13.87 -3.13
C ILE A 164 13.49 13.82 -1.61
N LEU A 165 13.74 14.96 -0.95
CA LEU A 165 13.77 15.02 0.52
C LEU A 165 12.38 14.79 1.11
N LEU A 166 11.33 15.35 0.53
CA LEU A 166 9.95 15.12 0.94
C LEU A 166 9.50 13.67 0.79
N GLY A 167 10.02 12.94 -0.21
CA GLY A 167 9.76 11.51 -0.38
C GLY A 167 10.19 10.67 0.83
N LEU A 168 11.21 11.10 1.58
CA LEU A 168 11.76 10.35 2.70
C LEU A 168 10.74 10.15 3.85
N PRO A 169 10.13 11.21 4.43
CA PRO A 169 9.01 11.05 5.36
C PRO A 169 7.84 10.24 4.78
N TRP A 170 7.47 10.44 3.52
CA TRP A 170 6.34 9.70 2.92
C TRP A 170 6.57 8.19 2.91
N GLY A 171 7.76 7.75 2.52
CA GLY A 171 8.13 6.33 2.57
C GLY A 171 8.01 5.71 3.96
N VAL A 172 8.35 6.48 5.00
CA VAL A 172 8.16 6.06 6.39
C VAL A 172 6.67 5.92 6.70
N PHE A 173 5.85 6.94 6.39
CA PHE A 173 4.43 6.94 6.71
C PHE A 173 3.64 5.82 6.01
N GLN A 174 4.03 5.43 4.79
CA GLN A 174 3.41 4.31 4.05
C GLN A 174 3.37 3.00 4.88
N THR A 175 4.46 2.69 5.57
CA THR A 175 4.60 1.43 6.33
C THR A 175 4.36 1.60 7.82
N LEU A 176 4.72 2.76 8.39
CA LEU A 176 4.55 3.02 9.82
C LEU A 176 3.07 3.04 10.22
N THR A 177 2.22 3.71 9.43
CA THR A 177 0.78 3.83 9.71
C THR A 177 0.06 2.48 9.59
N THR A 178 0.36 1.72 8.54
CA THR A 178 -0.23 0.39 8.29
C THR A 178 0.18 -0.63 9.34
N THR A 179 1.45 -0.61 9.77
CA THR A 179 1.95 -1.53 10.79
C THR A 179 1.42 -1.17 12.17
N TYR A 180 1.36 0.12 12.51
CA TYR A 180 0.72 0.57 13.75
C TYR A 180 -0.76 0.18 13.80
N ALA A 181 -1.51 0.38 12.71
CA ALA A 181 -2.91 -0.05 12.61
C ALA A 181 -3.07 -1.56 12.80
N ALA A 182 -2.15 -2.38 12.26
CA ALA A 182 -2.19 -3.82 12.40
C ALA A 182 -1.89 -4.32 13.82
N GLU A 183 -1.05 -3.60 14.58
CA GLU A 183 -0.67 -3.93 15.96
C GLU A 183 -1.69 -3.42 16.99
N VAL A 184 -2.39 -2.32 16.71
CA VAL A 184 -3.29 -1.66 17.66
C VAL A 184 -4.75 -2.09 17.48
N CYS A 185 -5.14 -2.54 16.29
CA CYS A 185 -6.52 -2.91 16.00
C CYS A 185 -6.74 -4.43 15.93
N PRO A 186 -7.93 -4.91 16.37
CA PRO A 186 -8.29 -6.32 16.32
C PRO A 186 -8.34 -6.84 14.87
N MET A 187 -8.11 -8.14 14.68
CA MET A 187 -8.07 -8.75 13.35
C MET A 187 -9.31 -8.44 12.49
N ALA A 188 -10.50 -8.39 13.10
CA ALA A 188 -11.76 -8.10 12.41
C ALA A 188 -11.81 -6.71 11.73
N LEU A 189 -11.03 -5.73 12.21
CA LEU A 189 -10.98 -4.39 11.63
C LEU A 189 -9.81 -4.20 10.66
N ARG A 190 -8.85 -5.12 10.64
CA ARG A 190 -7.58 -4.95 9.91
C ARG A 190 -7.77 -4.79 8.41
N GLY A 191 -8.69 -5.54 7.79
CA GLY A 191 -9.02 -5.41 6.36
C GLY A 191 -9.64 -4.06 5.99
N TYR A 192 -10.47 -3.49 6.87
CA TYR A 192 -11.11 -2.18 6.66
C TYR A 192 -10.14 -1.02 6.89
N LEU A 193 -9.28 -1.13 7.90
CA LEU A 193 -8.30 -0.10 8.23
C LEU A 193 -7.16 -0.04 7.20
N THR A 194 -6.71 -1.18 6.69
CA THR A 194 -5.72 -1.21 5.60
C THR A 194 -6.26 -0.61 4.32
N THR A 195 -7.56 -0.78 4.04
CA THR A 195 -8.22 -0.18 2.88
C THR A 195 -8.60 1.29 3.10
N TYR A 196 -8.76 1.74 4.35
CA TYR A 196 -8.85 3.16 4.71
C TYR A 196 -7.58 3.94 4.31
N VAL A 197 -6.41 3.31 4.37
CA VAL A 197 -5.16 3.93 3.88
C VAL A 197 -5.25 4.29 2.40
N ASN A 198 -5.84 3.40 1.58
CA ASN A 198 -6.09 3.68 0.16
C ASN A 198 -7.10 4.83 -0.03
N MET A 199 -8.10 4.95 0.86
CA MET A 199 -9.03 6.08 0.84
C MET A 199 -8.34 7.41 1.15
N MET A 200 -7.40 7.44 2.11
CA MET A 200 -6.63 8.65 2.45
C MET A 200 -5.77 9.14 1.29
N TRP A 201 -5.23 8.24 0.48
CA TRP A 201 -4.60 8.63 -0.80
C TRP A 201 -5.56 9.43 -1.68
N GLY A 202 -6.75 8.89 -1.94
CA GLY A 202 -7.77 9.57 -2.75
C GLY A 202 -8.20 10.93 -2.18
N VAL A 203 -8.34 11.04 -0.85
CA VAL A 203 -8.64 12.31 -0.17
C VAL A 203 -7.54 13.34 -0.39
N GLY A 204 -6.27 12.95 -0.23
CA GLY A 204 -5.13 13.83 -0.51
C GLY A 204 -5.12 14.34 -1.95
N GLN A 205 -5.30 13.43 -2.90
CA GLN A 205 -5.33 13.75 -4.34
C GLN A 205 -6.48 14.70 -4.70
N LEU A 206 -7.67 14.48 -4.13
CA LEU A 206 -8.83 15.34 -4.32
C LEU A 206 -8.56 16.76 -3.82
N ILE A 207 -7.98 16.90 -2.63
CA ILE A 207 -7.66 18.21 -2.05
C ILE A 207 -6.59 18.91 -2.87
N ALA A 208 -5.56 18.21 -3.35
CA ALA A 208 -4.55 18.79 -4.25
C ALA A 208 -5.17 19.35 -5.54
N SER A 209 -5.98 18.53 -6.20
CA SER A 209 -6.67 18.93 -7.43
C SER A 209 -7.63 20.10 -7.19
N GLY A 210 -8.38 20.08 -6.08
CA GLY A 210 -9.32 21.14 -5.72
C GLY A 210 -8.66 22.47 -5.37
N VAL A 211 -7.54 22.43 -4.65
CA VAL A 211 -6.72 23.61 -4.37
C VAL A 211 -6.24 24.22 -5.69
N LEU A 212 -5.59 23.43 -6.56
CA LEU A 212 -5.09 23.95 -7.84
C LEU A 212 -6.21 24.48 -8.72
N ARG A 213 -7.37 23.79 -8.76
CA ARG A 213 -8.57 24.28 -9.46
C ARG A 213 -8.99 25.67 -8.98
N GLY A 214 -9.00 25.89 -7.66
CA GLY A 214 -9.36 27.17 -7.05
C GLY A 214 -8.37 28.30 -7.33
N PHE A 215 -7.09 27.98 -7.55
CA PHE A 215 -6.03 28.95 -7.86
C PHE A 215 -5.78 29.15 -9.36
N LEU A 216 -6.52 28.48 -10.27
CA LEU A 216 -6.33 28.61 -11.73
C LEU A 216 -6.47 30.04 -12.26
N GLN A 217 -7.36 30.84 -11.67
CA GLN A 217 -7.60 32.22 -12.10
C GLN A 217 -6.52 33.20 -11.61
N ARG A 218 -5.57 32.72 -10.81
CA ARG A 218 -4.50 33.52 -10.23
C ARG A 218 -3.23 33.37 -11.08
N SER A 219 -2.65 34.50 -11.47
CA SER A 219 -1.51 34.55 -12.40
C SER A 219 -0.16 34.91 -11.74
N ASP A 220 -0.15 35.18 -10.45
CA ASP A 220 1.06 35.53 -9.70
C ASP A 220 1.82 34.31 -9.17
N GLU A 221 3.01 34.54 -8.62
CA GLU A 221 3.85 33.46 -8.06
C GLU A 221 3.17 32.70 -6.90
N TRP A 222 2.19 33.32 -6.23
CA TRP A 222 1.44 32.69 -5.15
C TRP A 222 0.50 31.59 -5.65
N ALA A 223 0.13 31.59 -6.94
CA ALA A 223 -0.70 30.55 -7.53
C ALA A 223 -0.11 29.14 -7.37
N TYR A 224 1.22 28.99 -7.45
CA TYR A 224 1.89 27.70 -7.24
C TYR A 224 2.56 27.57 -5.86
N ARG A 225 2.90 28.67 -5.18
CA ARG A 225 3.45 28.61 -3.81
C ARG A 225 2.43 28.30 -2.73
N ILE A 226 1.19 28.79 -2.83
CA ILE A 226 0.15 28.50 -1.83
C ILE A 226 -0.17 26.99 -1.75
N PRO A 227 -0.31 26.26 -2.87
CA PRO A 227 -0.45 24.80 -2.80
C PRO A 227 0.71 24.11 -2.05
N TYR A 228 1.96 24.54 -2.25
CA TYR A 228 3.07 24.05 -1.44
C TYR A 228 2.93 24.44 0.04
N ALA A 229 2.47 25.65 0.35
CA ALA A 229 2.24 26.08 1.74
C ALA A 229 1.16 25.26 2.45
N LEU A 230 0.13 24.83 1.72
CA LEU A 230 -0.94 24.00 2.28
C LEU A 230 -0.44 22.62 2.71
N GLN A 231 0.74 22.18 2.28
CA GLN A 231 1.37 20.97 2.81
C GLN A 231 1.62 21.08 4.32
N TRP A 232 1.84 22.28 4.89
CA TRP A 232 2.02 22.46 6.34
C TRP A 232 0.74 22.25 7.16
N LEU A 233 -0.43 22.27 6.53
CA LEU A 233 -1.71 22.06 7.21
C LEU A 233 -1.81 20.67 7.86
N TRP A 234 -1.13 19.67 7.29
CA TRP A 234 -1.24 18.28 7.68
C TRP A 234 -0.30 17.86 8.82
N PRO A 235 1.03 18.09 8.73
CA PRO A 235 1.94 17.56 9.72
C PRO A 235 1.77 18.20 11.09
N VAL A 236 1.28 19.44 11.20
CA VAL A 236 1.11 20.14 12.49
C VAL A 236 0.02 19.50 13.36
N PRO A 237 -1.24 19.33 12.91
CA PRO A 237 -2.24 18.59 13.67
C PRO A 237 -1.83 17.14 13.94
N LEU A 238 -1.24 16.47 12.96
CA LEU A 238 -0.78 15.09 13.10
C LEU A 238 0.33 14.96 14.15
N LEU A 239 1.23 15.94 14.25
CA LEU A 239 2.30 15.96 15.25
C LEU A 239 1.72 16.10 16.67
N LEU A 240 0.74 17.01 16.84
CA LEU A 240 0.05 17.18 18.11
C LEU A 240 -0.70 15.89 18.50
N GLY A 241 -1.45 15.28 17.59
CA GLY A 241 -2.15 14.03 17.89
C GLY A 241 -1.22 12.84 18.11
N ALA A 242 -0.14 12.71 17.32
CA ALA A 242 0.88 11.68 17.53
C ALA A 242 1.57 11.83 18.90
N ALA A 243 1.72 13.06 19.40
CA ALA A 243 2.22 13.29 20.74
C ALA A 243 1.29 12.77 21.85
N PHE A 244 0.01 12.51 21.59
CA PHE A 244 -0.91 11.89 22.57
C PHE A 244 -1.20 10.42 22.32
N ALA A 245 -0.92 9.93 21.11
CA ALA A 245 -1.13 8.54 20.74
C ALA A 245 -0.41 7.58 21.71
N PRO A 246 -1.03 6.44 22.09
CA PRO A 246 -0.32 5.39 22.80
C PRO A 246 0.74 4.77 21.88
N GLU A 247 1.80 4.23 22.48
CA GLU A 247 2.77 3.42 21.73
C GLU A 247 2.17 2.03 21.47
N SER A 248 2.65 1.31 20.46
CA SER A 248 2.17 -0.04 20.20
C SER A 248 2.44 -0.99 21.38
N PRO A 249 1.41 -1.70 21.91
CA PRO A 249 1.59 -2.73 22.93
C PRO A 249 2.55 -3.84 22.48
N TRP A 250 2.46 -4.27 21.21
CA TRP A 250 3.34 -5.30 20.65
C TRP A 250 4.80 -4.86 20.58
N TRP A 251 5.06 -3.59 20.28
CA TRP A 251 6.42 -3.05 20.31
C TRP A 251 6.98 -3.01 21.74
N LEU A 252 6.15 -2.62 22.72
CA LEU A 252 6.55 -2.55 24.12
C LEU A 252 6.86 -3.94 24.69
N VAL A 253 6.06 -4.96 24.36
CA VAL A 253 6.33 -6.36 24.72
C VAL A 253 7.65 -6.85 24.10
N ARG A 254 7.90 -6.57 22.82
CA ARG A 254 9.17 -6.89 22.13
C ARG A 254 10.39 -6.24 22.76
N ARG A 255 10.21 -5.10 23.44
CA ARG A 255 11.25 -4.37 24.16
C ARG A 255 11.32 -4.74 25.65
N ASN A 256 10.68 -5.83 26.07
CA ASN A 256 10.61 -6.29 27.47
C ASN A 256 9.99 -5.25 28.43
N ARG A 257 9.07 -4.41 27.94
CA ARG A 257 8.37 -3.36 28.72
C ARG A 257 6.91 -3.72 28.95
N ALA A 258 6.66 -4.81 29.66
CA ALA A 258 5.32 -5.36 29.88
C ALA A 258 4.36 -4.38 30.59
N GLU A 259 4.85 -3.65 31.61
CA GLU A 259 4.05 -2.66 32.34
C GLU A 259 3.58 -1.49 31.46
N ASP A 260 4.45 -1.01 30.59
CA ASP A 260 4.08 0.04 29.64
C ASP A 260 3.12 -0.50 28.58
N ALA A 261 3.29 -1.76 28.16
CA ALA A 261 2.36 -2.43 27.24
C ALA A 261 0.96 -2.53 27.86
N ARG A 262 0.86 -2.88 29.15
CA ARG A 262 -0.40 -2.89 29.91
C ARG A 262 -1.06 -1.51 29.94
N LYS A 263 -0.30 -0.45 30.21
CA LYS A 263 -0.81 0.94 30.19
C LYS A 263 -1.29 1.35 28.80
N ALA A 264 -0.55 1.00 27.75
CA ALA A 264 -0.94 1.26 26.37
C ALA A 264 -2.25 0.53 26.01
N LEU A 265 -2.34 -0.75 26.35
CA LEU A 265 -3.53 -1.57 26.09
C LEU A 265 -4.76 -1.02 26.83
N LYS A 266 -4.61 -0.60 28.09
CA LYS A 266 -5.68 0.07 28.86
C LYS A 266 -6.18 1.36 28.20
N ARG A 267 -5.32 2.10 27.49
CA ARG A 267 -5.73 3.31 26.74
C ARG A 267 -6.44 2.98 25.42
N LEU A 268 -6.18 1.81 24.86
CA LEU A 268 -6.69 1.36 23.55
C LEU A 268 -8.02 0.62 23.64
N THR A 269 -8.22 -0.14 24.73
CA THR A 269 -9.43 -0.93 24.97
C THR A 269 -10.42 -0.18 25.86
N SER A 270 -11.70 -0.25 25.54
CA SER A 270 -12.77 0.25 26.41
C SER A 270 -13.22 -0.84 27.37
N ASN A 271 -13.34 -0.52 28.67
CA ASN A 271 -13.90 -1.41 29.71
C ASN A 271 -13.17 -2.75 29.92
N ALA A 272 -11.86 -2.83 29.64
CA ALA A 272 -11.08 -4.03 29.97
C ALA A 272 -10.72 -4.06 31.45
N ASP A 273 -11.01 -5.17 32.10
CA ASP A 273 -10.63 -5.39 33.49
C ASP A 273 -9.13 -5.63 33.64
N ALA A 274 -8.61 -5.42 34.84
CA ALA A 274 -7.18 -5.57 35.14
C ALA A 274 -6.65 -6.97 34.77
N VAL A 275 -7.48 -8.00 34.96
CA VAL A 275 -7.18 -9.41 34.65
C VAL A 275 -7.14 -9.65 33.15
N GLU A 276 -8.09 -9.10 32.39
CA GLU A 276 -8.12 -9.23 30.92
C GLU A 276 -6.90 -8.58 30.27
N LEU A 277 -6.46 -7.43 30.80
CA LEU A 277 -5.25 -6.75 30.34
C LEU A 277 -3.99 -7.58 30.60
N ASP A 278 -3.87 -8.20 31.78
CA ASP A 278 -2.72 -9.04 32.13
C ASP A 278 -2.68 -10.32 31.29
N GLN A 279 -3.83 -10.95 31.07
CA GLN A 279 -3.97 -12.09 30.16
C GLN A 279 -3.57 -11.73 28.73
N ALA A 280 -3.99 -10.57 28.23
CA ALA A 280 -3.64 -10.10 26.89
C ALA A 280 -2.14 -9.81 26.74
N VAL A 281 -1.49 -9.19 27.74
CA VAL A 281 -0.05 -8.95 27.72
C VAL A 281 0.75 -10.26 27.78
N GLU A 282 0.33 -11.22 28.61
CA GLU A 282 0.98 -12.53 28.66
C GLU A 282 0.81 -13.32 27.36
N LEU A 283 -0.38 -13.25 26.75
CA LEU A 283 -0.62 -13.83 25.42
C LEU A 283 0.33 -13.20 24.38
N MET A 284 0.43 -11.87 24.34
CA MET A 284 1.37 -11.18 23.43
C MET A 284 2.82 -11.60 23.67
N ARG A 285 3.23 -11.80 24.94
CA ARG A 285 4.59 -12.24 25.27
C ARG A 285 4.87 -13.64 24.72
N ARG A 286 3.96 -14.59 24.97
CA ARG A 286 4.08 -15.97 24.46
C ARG A 286 4.05 -16.03 22.94
N THR A 287 3.14 -15.27 22.31
CA THR A 287 3.09 -15.17 20.85
C THR A 287 4.37 -14.60 20.29
N ASN A 288 4.93 -13.54 20.89
CA ASN A 288 6.19 -12.96 20.45
C ASN A 288 7.37 -13.92 20.60
N GLU A 289 7.43 -14.71 21.67
CA GLU A 289 8.47 -15.73 21.86
C GLU A 289 8.36 -16.87 20.84
N LEU A 290 7.15 -17.33 20.55
CA LEU A 290 6.89 -18.29 19.48
C LEU A 290 7.27 -17.71 18.11
N GLU A 291 6.87 -16.47 17.81
CA GLU A 291 7.21 -15.79 16.56
C GLU A 291 8.71 -15.60 16.42
N ARG A 292 9.42 -15.27 17.51
CA ARG A 292 10.87 -15.16 17.52
C ARG A 292 11.51 -16.50 17.22
N THR A 293 11.06 -17.58 17.85
CA THR A 293 11.56 -18.94 17.60
C THR A 293 11.30 -19.40 16.16
N ILE A 294 10.13 -19.06 15.59
CA ILE A 294 9.78 -19.39 14.21
C ILE A 294 10.56 -18.52 13.21
N SER A 295 10.85 -17.27 13.55
CA SER A 295 11.48 -16.29 12.65
C SER A 295 12.99 -16.18 12.80
N GLU A 296 13.56 -16.72 13.87
CA GLU A 296 15.01 -16.85 14.09
C GLU A 296 15.64 -17.59 12.92
N GLY A 297 16.71 -17.01 12.36
CA GLY A 297 17.39 -17.54 11.18
C GLY A 297 16.72 -17.26 9.83
N THR A 298 15.60 -16.53 9.77
CA THR A 298 14.92 -16.23 8.49
C THR A 298 15.58 -15.08 7.73
N SER A 299 15.94 -15.34 6.47
CA SER A 299 16.54 -14.37 5.56
C SER A 299 15.55 -13.92 4.48
N PHE A 300 15.82 -12.78 3.83
CA PHE A 300 15.09 -12.38 2.62
C PHE A 300 15.19 -13.45 1.52
N TRP A 301 16.28 -14.21 1.48
CA TRP A 301 16.45 -15.33 0.57
C TRP A 301 15.39 -16.43 0.75
N ASP A 302 14.81 -16.57 1.94
CA ASP A 302 13.78 -17.58 2.19
C ASP A 302 12.44 -17.21 1.56
N CYS A 303 12.23 -15.93 1.23
CA CYS A 303 11.07 -15.50 0.43
C CYS A 303 11.11 -16.05 -1.00
N PHE A 304 12.29 -16.43 -1.50
CA PHE A 304 12.48 -16.93 -2.86
C PHE A 304 12.62 -18.45 -2.95
N LYS A 305 12.37 -19.19 -1.86
CA LYS A 305 12.50 -20.66 -1.82
C LYS A 305 11.15 -21.37 -1.75
N GLY A 306 11.01 -22.43 -2.54
CA GLY A 306 9.90 -23.40 -2.49
C GLY A 306 8.51 -22.74 -2.49
N ILE A 307 7.68 -23.10 -1.51
CA ILE A 307 6.29 -22.61 -1.38
C ILE A 307 6.25 -21.08 -1.14
N ASN A 308 7.25 -20.53 -0.46
CA ASN A 308 7.30 -19.10 -0.16
C ASN A 308 7.61 -18.27 -1.40
N LEU A 309 8.29 -18.83 -2.42
CA LEU A 309 8.49 -18.16 -3.71
C LEU A 309 7.14 -17.83 -4.35
N ARG A 310 6.22 -18.79 -4.38
CA ARG A 310 4.88 -18.60 -4.95
C ARG A 310 4.08 -17.55 -4.18
N ARG A 311 4.17 -17.54 -2.85
CA ARG A 311 3.50 -16.52 -2.02
C ARG A 311 4.06 -15.13 -2.27
N THR A 312 5.39 -15.03 -2.30
CA THR A 312 6.10 -13.77 -2.56
C THR A 312 5.82 -13.26 -3.96
N GLU A 313 5.82 -14.13 -4.98
CA GLU A 313 5.40 -13.82 -6.35
C GLU A 313 4.00 -13.18 -6.34
N ILE A 314 3.01 -13.85 -5.75
CA ILE A 314 1.62 -13.37 -5.74
C ILE A 314 1.52 -12.00 -5.05
N SER A 315 2.14 -11.83 -3.88
CA SER A 315 2.12 -10.55 -3.15
C SER A 315 2.83 -9.42 -3.90
N CYS A 316 3.97 -9.71 -4.54
CA CYS A 316 4.71 -8.72 -5.31
C CYS A 316 3.95 -8.31 -6.57
N PHE A 317 3.41 -9.27 -7.31
CA PHE A 317 2.66 -8.98 -8.52
C PHE A 317 1.31 -8.32 -8.23
N ALA A 318 0.62 -8.64 -7.13
CA ALA A 318 -0.58 -7.91 -6.72
C ALA A 318 -0.28 -6.40 -6.57
N TRP A 319 0.85 -6.06 -5.95
CA TRP A 319 1.35 -4.68 -5.88
C TRP A 319 1.71 -4.11 -7.25
N ALA A 320 2.40 -4.88 -8.10
CA ALA A 320 2.81 -4.47 -9.45
C ALA A 320 1.62 -4.17 -10.38
N VAL A 321 0.51 -4.90 -10.25
CA VAL A 321 -0.68 -4.74 -11.10
C VAL A 321 -1.27 -3.32 -10.99
N GLN A 322 -1.22 -2.68 -9.83
CA GLN A 322 -1.76 -1.32 -9.65
C GLN A 322 -1.15 -0.31 -10.64
N PRO A 323 0.18 -0.05 -10.63
CA PRO A 323 0.79 0.86 -11.59
C PRO A 323 0.76 0.32 -13.03
N LEU A 324 0.85 -0.99 -13.25
CA LEU A 324 0.85 -1.58 -14.60
C LEU A 324 -0.52 -1.57 -15.30
N SER A 325 -1.61 -1.47 -14.54
CA SER A 325 -2.99 -1.50 -15.08
C SER A 325 -3.49 -0.14 -15.57
N GLY A 326 -2.65 0.90 -15.58
CA GLY A 326 -2.99 2.24 -16.08
C GLY A 326 -3.20 3.30 -15.00
N ALA A 327 -2.98 3.00 -13.71
CA ALA A 327 -3.11 3.96 -12.62
C ALA A 327 -2.20 5.18 -12.74
N SER A 328 -1.12 5.09 -13.53
CA SER A 328 -0.28 6.24 -13.83
C SER A 328 -1.01 7.31 -14.64
N LEU A 329 -1.97 6.97 -15.51
CA LEU A 329 -2.81 7.99 -16.17
C LEU A 329 -3.63 8.79 -15.17
N MET A 330 -4.12 8.12 -14.11
CA MET A 330 -4.85 8.76 -13.02
C MET A 330 -3.96 9.74 -12.25
N GLY A 331 -2.71 9.37 -11.96
CA GLY A 331 -1.75 10.25 -11.28
C GLY A 331 -1.42 11.52 -12.08
N PHE A 332 -1.51 11.46 -13.41
CA PHE A 332 -1.30 12.59 -14.32
C PHE A 332 -2.62 13.14 -14.90
N ALA A 333 -3.76 12.91 -14.24
CA ALA A 333 -5.10 13.17 -14.82
C ALA A 333 -5.26 14.58 -15.42
N ALA A 334 -4.95 15.64 -14.66
CA ALA A 334 -5.12 17.02 -15.12
C ALA A 334 -4.30 17.29 -16.38
N TYR A 335 -3.05 16.82 -16.38
CA TYR A 335 -2.16 16.93 -17.53
C TYR A 335 -2.65 16.09 -18.70
N PHE A 336 -3.06 14.85 -18.46
CA PHE A 336 -3.62 13.98 -19.49
C PHE A 336 -4.83 14.62 -20.19
N PHE A 337 -5.77 15.18 -19.42
CA PHE A 337 -6.98 15.80 -19.95
C PHE A 337 -6.69 17.07 -20.74
N GLU A 338 -5.78 17.91 -20.26
CA GLU A 338 -5.32 19.08 -21.02
C GLU A 338 -4.68 18.65 -22.35
N GLN A 339 -3.80 17.64 -22.31
CA GLN A 339 -3.13 17.13 -23.52
C GLN A 339 -4.10 16.45 -24.49
N ALA A 340 -5.19 15.86 -23.98
CA ALA A 340 -6.29 15.33 -24.77
C ALA A 340 -7.11 16.43 -25.46
N GLY A 341 -6.93 17.71 -25.10
CA GLY A 341 -7.58 18.85 -25.74
C GLY A 341 -8.76 19.42 -24.96
N LEU A 342 -8.90 19.09 -23.66
CA LEU A 342 -9.83 19.78 -22.77
C LEU A 342 -9.20 21.09 -22.28
N SER A 343 -10.04 22.10 -22.00
CA SER A 343 -9.56 23.34 -21.37
C SER A 343 -9.03 23.04 -19.96
N THR A 344 -8.11 23.87 -19.47
CA THR A 344 -7.47 23.67 -18.15
C THR A 344 -8.51 23.59 -17.03
N ASP A 345 -9.51 24.46 -17.00
CA ASP A 345 -10.62 24.41 -16.04
C ASP A 345 -11.31 23.03 -16.03
N VAL A 346 -11.71 22.54 -17.20
CA VAL A 346 -12.42 21.27 -17.36
C VAL A 346 -11.51 20.09 -17.01
N ALA A 347 -10.23 20.15 -17.36
CA ALA A 347 -9.24 19.12 -17.03
C ALA A 347 -9.08 18.94 -15.51
N PHE A 348 -9.03 20.05 -14.75
CA PHE A 348 -9.00 19.99 -13.29
C PHE A 348 -10.35 19.53 -12.70
N ASP A 349 -11.48 19.93 -13.29
CA ASP A 349 -12.82 19.47 -12.86
C ASP A 349 -12.98 17.94 -13.03
N PHE A 350 -12.55 17.38 -14.17
CA PHE A 350 -12.52 15.93 -14.38
C PHE A 350 -11.55 15.22 -13.42
N SER A 351 -10.41 15.84 -13.11
CA SER A 351 -9.44 15.27 -12.15
C SER A 351 -10.03 15.17 -10.75
N MET A 352 -10.73 16.20 -10.28
CA MET A 352 -11.48 16.13 -9.01
C MET A 352 -12.55 15.04 -9.05
N GLY A 353 -13.23 14.88 -10.18
CA GLY A 353 -14.18 13.78 -10.40
C GLY A 353 -13.53 12.41 -10.21
N ILE A 354 -12.34 12.19 -10.79
CA ILE A 354 -11.58 10.93 -10.69
C ILE A 354 -11.29 10.59 -9.22
N TYR A 355 -10.76 11.56 -8.47
CA TYR A 355 -10.38 11.33 -7.08
C TYR A 355 -11.59 11.18 -6.17
N SER A 356 -12.68 11.90 -6.44
CA SER A 356 -13.97 11.73 -5.74
C SER A 356 -14.54 10.33 -5.95
N MET A 357 -14.57 9.86 -7.20
CA MET A 357 -15.02 8.50 -7.54
C MET A 357 -14.11 7.44 -6.93
N SER A 358 -12.82 7.72 -6.75
CA SER A 358 -11.90 6.83 -6.07
C SER A 358 -12.28 6.65 -4.59
N ILE A 359 -12.61 7.74 -3.88
CA ILE A 359 -13.05 7.68 -2.47
C ILE A 359 -14.35 6.88 -2.34
N VAL A 360 -15.35 7.20 -3.18
CA VAL A 360 -16.64 6.49 -3.19
C VAL A 360 -16.44 5.01 -3.53
N GLY A 361 -15.55 4.70 -4.47
CA GLY A 361 -15.23 3.34 -4.86
C GLY A 361 -14.65 2.51 -3.72
N VAL A 362 -13.78 3.08 -2.87
CA VAL A 362 -13.25 2.39 -1.69
C VAL A 362 -14.36 2.08 -0.67
N VAL A 363 -15.29 3.02 -0.45
CA VAL A 363 -16.44 2.78 0.46
C VAL A 363 -17.31 1.64 -0.06
N ILE A 364 -17.59 1.58 -1.37
CA ILE A 364 -18.32 0.48 -1.99
C ILE A 364 -17.53 -0.83 -1.91
N ALA A 365 -16.20 -0.77 -2.02
CA ALA A 365 -15.33 -1.93 -1.87
C ALA A 365 -15.50 -2.60 -0.50
N TRP A 366 -15.69 -1.84 0.58
CA TRP A 366 -15.93 -2.39 1.92
C TRP A 366 -17.15 -3.32 1.99
N PHE A 367 -18.24 -2.95 1.32
CA PHE A 367 -19.41 -3.80 1.24
C PHE A 367 -19.18 -5.00 0.31
N THR A 368 -18.63 -4.75 -0.89
CA THR A 368 -18.44 -5.81 -1.90
C THR A 368 -17.42 -6.87 -1.48
N MET A 369 -16.37 -6.53 -0.71
CA MET A 369 -15.40 -7.49 -0.16
C MET A 369 -16.02 -8.53 0.79
N THR A 370 -17.16 -8.21 1.41
CA THR A 370 -17.86 -9.12 2.30
C THR A 370 -18.65 -10.17 1.51
N TYR A 371 -19.29 -9.74 0.42
CA TYR A 371 -20.18 -10.60 -0.39
C TYR A 371 -19.46 -11.30 -1.54
N LEU A 372 -18.46 -10.68 -2.16
CA LEU A 372 -17.75 -11.21 -3.32
C LEU A 372 -16.34 -11.67 -2.96
N GLY A 373 -15.82 -12.63 -3.72
CA GLY A 373 -14.45 -13.15 -3.57
C GLY A 373 -13.39 -12.14 -4.01
N ARG A 374 -12.20 -12.19 -3.40
CA ARG A 374 -11.09 -11.27 -3.74
C ARG A 374 -10.64 -11.50 -5.18
N ARG A 375 -10.50 -12.76 -5.58
CA ARG A 375 -10.08 -13.14 -6.94
C ARG A 375 -11.12 -12.71 -7.98
N THR A 376 -12.41 -12.92 -7.67
CA THR A 376 -13.49 -12.52 -8.58
C THR A 376 -13.53 -11.02 -8.81
N LEU A 377 -13.45 -10.21 -7.75
CA LEU A 377 -13.41 -8.75 -7.86
C LEU A 377 -12.18 -8.28 -8.64
N PHE A 378 -11.01 -8.85 -8.36
CA PHE A 378 -9.76 -8.47 -9.02
C PHE A 378 -9.79 -8.75 -10.54
N LEU A 379 -10.27 -9.93 -10.95
CA LEU A 379 -10.36 -10.30 -12.37
C LEU A 379 -11.44 -9.50 -13.11
N ALA A 380 -12.62 -9.33 -12.50
CA ALA A 380 -13.69 -8.54 -13.08
C ALA A 380 -13.25 -7.08 -13.28
N GLY A 381 -12.57 -6.52 -12.27
CA GLY A 381 -11.96 -5.20 -12.31
C GLY A 381 -10.97 -5.02 -13.45
N LEU A 382 -9.96 -5.89 -13.53
CA LEU A 382 -8.96 -5.85 -14.60
C LEU A 382 -9.58 -5.99 -16.00
N SER A 383 -10.61 -6.83 -16.14
CA SER A 383 -11.30 -7.03 -17.42
C SER A 383 -12.03 -5.76 -17.85
N ALA A 384 -12.79 -5.14 -16.94
CA ALA A 384 -13.50 -3.88 -17.19
C ALA A 384 -12.51 -2.74 -17.47
N MET A 385 -11.46 -2.60 -16.67
CA MET A 385 -10.42 -1.59 -16.86
C MET A 385 -9.69 -1.75 -18.20
N CYS A 386 -9.33 -2.97 -18.58
CA CYS A 386 -8.71 -3.26 -19.87
C CYS A 386 -9.61 -2.85 -21.03
N LEU A 387 -10.90 -3.19 -20.97
CA LEU A 387 -11.87 -2.80 -22.00
C LEU A 387 -12.01 -1.28 -22.09
N ILE A 388 -12.10 -0.57 -20.96
CA ILE A 388 -12.23 0.88 -20.94
C ILE A 388 -10.98 1.56 -21.54
N LEU A 389 -9.78 1.09 -21.19
CA LEU A 389 -8.53 1.62 -21.75
C LEU A 389 -8.42 1.39 -23.26
N LEU A 390 -8.90 0.24 -23.73
CA LEU A 390 -8.97 -0.08 -25.16
C LEU A 390 -9.93 0.88 -25.89
N ILE A 391 -11.12 1.13 -25.31
CA ILE A 391 -12.09 2.08 -25.85
C ILE A 391 -11.50 3.50 -25.88
N ILE A 392 -10.82 3.94 -24.81
CA ILE A 392 -10.12 5.24 -24.79
C ILE A 392 -9.09 5.34 -25.93
N GLY A 393 -8.31 4.27 -26.15
CA GLY A 393 -7.38 4.18 -27.27
C GLY A 393 -8.06 4.37 -28.61
N PHE A 394 -9.19 3.69 -28.86
CA PHE A 394 -9.95 3.84 -30.11
C PHE A 394 -10.60 5.22 -30.27
N VAL A 395 -11.19 5.77 -29.21
CA VAL A 395 -11.79 7.12 -29.25
C VAL A 395 -10.71 8.18 -29.54
N SER A 396 -9.48 7.98 -29.09
CA SER A 396 -8.36 8.88 -29.35
C SER A 396 -7.88 8.92 -30.81
N LEU A 397 -8.39 8.02 -31.67
CA LEU A 397 -8.14 8.06 -33.12
C LEU A 397 -9.01 9.10 -33.85
N ALA A 398 -10.10 9.55 -33.22
CA ALA A 398 -10.95 10.60 -33.76
C ALA A 398 -10.20 11.95 -33.82
N PRO A 399 -10.59 12.87 -34.71
CA PRO A 399 -9.95 14.18 -34.81
C PRO A 399 -9.97 14.94 -33.48
N SER A 400 -8.79 15.39 -33.03
CA SER A 400 -8.59 16.00 -31.70
C SER A 400 -9.28 17.36 -31.50
N GLN A 401 -9.81 17.96 -32.57
CA GLN A 401 -10.53 19.24 -32.55
C GLN A 401 -12.01 19.07 -32.16
N SER A 402 -12.52 17.84 -32.14
CA SER A 402 -13.89 17.56 -31.74
C SER A 402 -14.01 17.49 -30.21
N ALA A 403 -14.84 18.35 -29.62
CA ALA A 403 -15.10 18.33 -28.18
C ALA A 403 -15.67 16.98 -27.70
N GLY A 404 -16.55 16.35 -28.48
CA GLY A 404 -17.21 15.08 -28.13
C GLY A 404 -16.24 13.96 -27.71
N PRO A 405 -15.28 13.54 -28.56
CA PRO A 405 -14.26 12.55 -28.21
C PRO A 405 -13.46 12.88 -26.94
N ASN A 406 -13.10 14.16 -26.73
CA ASN A 406 -12.30 14.57 -25.57
C ASN A 406 -13.08 14.41 -24.25
N PHE A 407 -14.37 14.79 -24.25
CA PHE A 407 -15.27 14.57 -23.11
C PHE A 407 -15.59 13.08 -22.89
N ALA A 408 -15.65 12.29 -23.96
CA ALA A 408 -15.83 10.84 -23.87
C ALA A 408 -14.62 10.17 -23.19
N ILE A 409 -13.39 10.54 -23.58
CA ILE A 409 -12.16 10.09 -22.93
C ILE A 409 -12.17 10.49 -21.44
N GLY A 410 -12.54 11.74 -21.14
CA GLY A 410 -12.81 12.26 -19.80
C GLY A 410 -13.67 11.33 -18.94
N SER A 411 -14.87 11.06 -19.45
CA SER A 411 -15.90 10.27 -18.78
C SER A 411 -15.49 8.81 -18.62
N LEU A 412 -14.84 8.23 -19.63
CA LEU A 412 -14.34 6.85 -19.57
C LEU A 412 -13.25 6.69 -18.51
N LEU A 413 -12.35 7.68 -18.34
CA LEU A 413 -11.35 7.63 -17.26
C LEU A 413 -11.98 7.76 -15.87
N LEU A 414 -13.10 8.48 -15.71
CA LEU A 414 -13.87 8.48 -14.46
C LEU A 414 -14.41 7.08 -14.12
N VAL A 415 -15.00 6.41 -15.11
CA VAL A 415 -15.52 5.04 -14.95
C VAL A 415 -14.36 4.08 -14.68
N TRP A 416 -13.23 4.23 -15.37
CA TRP A 416 -12.01 3.46 -15.11
C TRP A 416 -11.53 3.62 -13.67
N ALA A 417 -11.46 4.85 -13.16
CA ALA A 417 -11.00 5.15 -11.79
C ALA A 417 -11.95 4.55 -10.74
N PHE A 418 -13.26 4.62 -10.99
CA PHE A 418 -14.26 3.96 -10.16
C PHE A 418 -14.07 2.44 -10.12
N CYS A 419 -13.95 1.81 -11.29
CA CYS A 419 -13.68 0.36 -11.38
C CYS A 419 -12.40 -0.01 -10.64
N TYR A 420 -11.32 0.74 -10.85
CA TYR A 420 -10.04 0.56 -10.17
C TYR A 420 -10.18 0.61 -8.65
N ALA A 421 -10.87 1.63 -8.12
CA ALA A 421 -11.03 1.83 -6.69
C ALA A 421 -11.88 0.74 -6.02
N VAL A 422 -12.99 0.33 -6.65
CA VAL A 422 -13.86 -0.74 -6.14
C VAL A 422 -13.16 -2.10 -6.16
N THR A 423 -12.26 -2.32 -7.12
CA THR A 423 -11.65 -3.63 -7.38
C THR A 423 -10.15 -3.62 -7.08
N VAL A 424 -9.29 -3.46 -8.09
CA VAL A 424 -7.85 -3.69 -8.06
C VAL A 424 -7.15 -2.91 -6.95
N GLY A 425 -7.43 -1.60 -6.82
CA GLY A 425 -6.80 -0.74 -5.82
C GLY A 425 -7.05 -1.26 -4.42
N THR A 426 -8.33 -1.44 -4.04
CA THR A 426 -8.69 -1.86 -2.69
C THR A 426 -8.37 -3.35 -2.43
N MET A 427 -8.62 -4.24 -3.38
CA MET A 427 -8.35 -5.67 -3.23
C MET A 427 -6.85 -5.95 -3.03
N THR A 428 -5.96 -5.16 -3.64
CA THR A 428 -4.51 -5.36 -3.49
C THR A 428 -4.10 -5.27 -2.03
N TYR A 429 -4.58 -4.26 -1.29
CA TYR A 429 -4.28 -4.10 0.14
C TYR A 429 -4.78 -5.28 0.98
N SER A 430 -5.92 -5.89 0.62
CA SER A 430 -6.40 -7.12 1.28
C SER A 430 -5.50 -8.31 0.95
N ILE A 431 -5.26 -8.58 -0.34
CA ILE A 431 -4.51 -9.76 -0.83
C ILE A 431 -3.09 -9.80 -0.26
N VAL A 432 -2.39 -8.66 -0.23
CA VAL A 432 -1.00 -8.61 0.24
C VAL A 432 -0.87 -8.87 1.74
N THR A 433 -1.96 -8.72 2.49
CA THR A 433 -2.01 -9.09 3.91
C THR A 433 -2.47 -10.53 4.12
N GLU A 434 -3.18 -11.15 3.18
CA GLU A 434 -3.74 -12.51 3.36
C GLU A 434 -2.79 -13.62 2.85
N ILE A 435 -1.97 -13.35 1.82
CA ILE A 435 -1.14 -14.36 1.13
C ILE A 435 0.17 -14.75 1.84
N PRO A 436 0.96 -13.81 2.42
CA PRO A 436 2.25 -14.16 3.01
C PRO A 436 2.12 -15.15 4.17
N SER A 437 3.10 -16.03 4.35
CA SER A 437 3.19 -16.89 5.53
C SER A 437 3.52 -16.04 6.76
N ASN A 438 3.05 -16.43 7.95
CA ASN A 438 3.30 -15.66 9.18
C ASN A 438 4.80 -15.40 9.41
N ARG A 439 5.64 -16.41 9.14
CA ARG A 439 7.10 -16.33 9.29
C ARG A 439 7.78 -15.29 8.39
N LEU A 440 7.29 -15.08 7.16
CA LEU A 440 7.93 -14.21 6.17
C LEU A 440 7.09 -12.97 5.82
N ARG A 441 5.97 -12.76 6.53
CA ARG A 441 4.97 -11.73 6.24
C ARG A 441 5.56 -10.36 6.00
N THR A 442 6.31 -9.84 6.98
CA THR A 442 6.92 -8.51 6.90
C THR A 442 7.88 -8.41 5.72
N LYS A 443 8.75 -9.41 5.53
CA LYS A 443 9.73 -9.44 4.43
C LYS A 443 9.04 -9.44 3.06
N THR A 444 8.02 -10.29 2.88
CA THR A 444 7.25 -10.37 1.63
C THR A 444 6.48 -9.08 1.34
N VAL A 445 5.87 -8.44 2.35
CA VAL A 445 5.18 -7.16 2.18
C VAL A 445 6.15 -6.05 1.75
N VAL A 446 7.33 -5.97 2.36
CA VAL A 446 8.38 -5.01 2.00
C VAL A 446 8.87 -5.23 0.56
N LEU A 447 9.11 -6.48 0.15
CA LEU A 447 9.48 -6.80 -1.24
C LEU A 447 8.41 -6.36 -2.22
N GLY A 448 7.13 -6.64 -1.92
CA GLY A 448 6.02 -6.24 -2.77
C GLY A 448 5.86 -4.73 -2.91
N ARG A 449 5.98 -3.98 -1.80
CA ARG A 449 5.91 -2.51 -1.83
C ARG A 449 7.12 -1.90 -2.55
N SER A 450 8.30 -2.50 -2.41
CA SER A 450 9.49 -2.08 -3.15
C SER A 450 9.30 -2.24 -4.66
N LEU A 451 8.73 -3.36 -5.11
CA LEU A 451 8.41 -3.59 -6.52
C LEU A 451 7.40 -2.56 -7.05
N TYR A 452 6.37 -2.23 -6.25
CA TYR A 452 5.42 -1.15 -6.59
C TYR A 452 6.15 0.18 -6.86
N ASN A 453 7.09 0.58 -6.01
CA ASN A 453 7.84 1.82 -6.20
C ASN A 453 8.78 1.77 -7.40
N VAL A 454 9.47 0.64 -7.64
CA VAL A 454 10.35 0.47 -8.81
C VAL A 454 9.56 0.57 -10.12
N ILE A 455 8.41 -0.09 -10.21
CA ILE A 455 7.52 0.03 -11.37
C ILE A 455 6.95 1.45 -11.46
N GLY A 456 6.64 2.07 -10.31
CA GLY A 456 6.25 3.47 -10.23
C GLY A 456 7.27 4.42 -10.87
N ILE A 457 8.56 4.19 -10.64
CA ILE A 457 9.66 4.95 -11.28
C ILE A 457 9.64 4.73 -12.80
N ALA A 458 9.54 3.48 -13.26
CA ALA A 458 9.46 3.20 -14.70
C ALA A 458 8.26 3.92 -15.35
N ASN A 459 7.11 3.91 -14.69
CA ASN A 459 5.92 4.61 -15.16
C ASN A 459 6.07 6.14 -15.10
N GLY A 460 6.76 6.68 -14.10
CA GLY A 460 7.10 8.10 -14.00
C GLY A 460 8.08 8.56 -15.08
N ILE A 461 8.76 7.62 -15.75
CA ILE A 461 9.56 7.90 -16.95
C ILE A 461 8.69 7.84 -18.22
N ILE A 462 7.90 6.79 -18.36
CA ILE A 462 7.16 6.48 -19.59
C ILE A 462 5.94 7.39 -19.76
N THR A 463 5.16 7.60 -18.69
CA THR A 463 3.89 8.36 -18.77
C THR A 463 4.10 9.82 -19.17
N PRO A 464 5.03 10.59 -18.56
CA PRO A 464 5.27 11.96 -19.00
C PRO A 464 5.69 12.05 -20.46
N ARG A 465 6.52 11.12 -20.96
CA ARG A 465 6.94 11.10 -22.37
C ARG A 465 5.78 10.80 -23.32
N MET A 466 4.88 9.90 -22.94
CA MET A 466 3.65 9.62 -23.70
C MET A 466 2.75 10.85 -23.81
N LEU A 467 2.67 11.68 -22.76
CA LEU A 467 1.73 12.81 -22.72
C LEU A 467 2.35 14.11 -23.22
N ASN A 468 3.66 14.30 -23.07
CA ASN A 468 4.31 15.57 -23.36
C ASN A 468 4.39 15.86 -24.88
N PRO A 469 3.91 17.04 -25.33
CA PRO A 469 4.00 17.47 -26.72
C PRO A 469 5.41 17.51 -27.29
N SER A 470 6.41 17.81 -26.45
CA SER A 470 7.83 17.87 -26.85
C SER A 470 8.53 16.51 -26.93
N ALA A 471 7.82 15.42 -26.59
CA ALA A 471 8.37 14.06 -26.58
C ALA A 471 7.56 13.15 -27.51
N TRP A 472 6.93 12.09 -26.99
CA TRP A 472 6.22 11.13 -27.85
C TRP A 472 4.83 11.60 -28.26
N ASN A 473 4.21 12.48 -27.46
CA ASN A 473 2.92 13.12 -27.79
C ASN A 473 1.81 12.12 -28.21
N TRP A 474 1.73 10.98 -27.53
CA TRP A 474 0.72 9.95 -27.76
C TRP A 474 -0.68 10.35 -27.27
N LYS A 475 -0.76 11.24 -26.27
CA LYS A 475 -2.04 11.73 -25.71
C LYS A 475 -2.95 10.55 -25.33
N GLY A 476 -4.20 10.55 -25.81
CA GLY A 476 -5.16 9.46 -25.60
C GLY A 476 -4.72 8.09 -26.13
N LYS A 477 -3.80 8.02 -27.11
CA LYS A 477 -3.29 6.74 -27.65
C LYS A 477 -2.49 5.96 -26.62
N ALA A 478 -2.04 6.61 -25.54
CA ALA A 478 -1.48 5.92 -24.37
C ALA A 478 -2.44 4.84 -23.81
N GLY A 479 -3.75 4.98 -24.02
CA GLY A 479 -4.76 3.97 -23.68
C GLY A 479 -4.45 2.58 -24.26
N PHE A 480 -3.92 2.47 -25.48
CA PHE A 480 -3.56 1.18 -26.07
C PHE A 480 -2.40 0.50 -25.33
N PHE A 481 -1.38 1.26 -24.96
CA PHE A 481 -0.24 0.74 -24.21
C PHE A 481 -0.68 0.21 -22.83
N TRP A 482 -1.48 1.01 -22.12
CA TRP A 482 -1.99 0.62 -20.80
C TRP A 482 -3.01 -0.52 -20.89
N ALA A 483 -3.82 -0.60 -21.94
CA ALA A 483 -4.70 -1.74 -22.19
C ALA A 483 -3.89 -3.02 -22.41
N GLY A 484 -2.80 -2.98 -23.19
CA GLY A 484 -1.90 -4.12 -23.38
C GLY A 484 -1.27 -4.60 -22.08
N MET A 485 -0.73 -3.67 -21.27
CA MET A 485 -0.17 -4.01 -19.96
C MET A 485 -1.22 -4.54 -18.98
N CYS A 486 -2.43 -3.97 -19.00
CA CYS A 486 -3.56 -4.45 -18.20
C CYS A 486 -3.99 -5.86 -18.62
N ALA A 487 -3.99 -6.19 -19.92
CA ALA A 487 -4.29 -7.53 -20.42
C ALA A 487 -3.26 -8.58 -19.97
N ILE A 488 -1.97 -8.22 -19.95
CA ILE A 488 -0.90 -9.06 -19.38
C ILE A 488 -1.15 -9.30 -17.88
N CYS A 489 -1.46 -8.24 -17.14
CA CYS A 489 -1.81 -8.33 -15.72
C CYS A 489 -3.05 -9.21 -15.47
N LEU A 490 -4.06 -9.11 -16.32
CA LEU A 490 -5.27 -9.94 -16.28
C LEU A 490 -4.95 -11.40 -16.52
N THR A 491 -4.11 -11.70 -17.51
CA THR A 491 -3.68 -13.07 -17.81
C THR A 491 -2.91 -13.66 -16.63
N TRP A 492 -1.92 -12.94 -16.10
CA TRP A 492 -1.20 -13.41 -14.91
C TRP A 492 -2.13 -13.65 -13.72
N SER A 493 -3.02 -12.70 -13.44
CA SER A 493 -3.97 -12.79 -12.31
C SER A 493 -4.91 -13.99 -12.49
N PHE A 494 -5.34 -14.28 -13.72
CA PHE A 494 -6.20 -15.41 -14.01
C PHE A 494 -5.52 -16.75 -13.66
N TRP A 495 -4.22 -16.91 -13.94
CA TRP A 495 -3.52 -18.16 -13.67
C TRP A 495 -2.97 -18.29 -12.25
N ARG A 496 -2.51 -17.18 -11.65
CA ARG A 496 -1.69 -17.22 -10.42
C ARG A 496 -2.39 -16.75 -9.15
N LEU A 497 -3.39 -15.86 -9.23
CA LEU A 497 -4.00 -15.24 -8.05
C LEU A 497 -5.04 -16.18 -7.38
N PRO A 498 -4.84 -16.71 -6.16
CA PRO A 498 -5.82 -17.58 -5.52
C PRO A 498 -7.02 -16.81 -4.94
N GLU A 499 -8.11 -17.54 -4.66
CA GLU A 499 -9.21 -17.00 -3.86
C GLU A 499 -8.96 -17.25 -2.37
N THR A 500 -8.99 -16.19 -1.56
CA THR A 500 -8.69 -16.20 -0.13
C THR A 500 -9.93 -15.98 0.75
N LYS A 501 -11.07 -15.62 0.16
CA LYS A 501 -12.31 -15.35 0.91
C LYS A 501 -12.69 -16.54 1.79
N GLY A 502 -12.91 -16.24 3.07
CA GLY A 502 -13.42 -17.20 4.06
C GLY A 502 -12.41 -18.24 4.52
N ARG A 503 -11.12 -18.07 4.20
CA ARG A 503 -10.04 -18.98 4.61
C ARG A 503 -9.26 -18.41 5.79
N THR A 504 -8.86 -19.27 6.71
CA THR A 504 -7.93 -18.89 7.79
C THR A 504 -6.47 -18.91 7.29
N TYR A 505 -5.56 -18.25 8.01
CA TYR A 505 -4.13 -18.30 7.68
C TYR A 505 -3.60 -19.75 7.70
N ALA A 506 -4.06 -20.57 8.64
CA ALA A 506 -3.68 -21.98 8.74
C ALA A 506 -4.18 -22.79 7.53
N GLU A 507 -5.41 -22.57 7.07
CA GLU A 507 -5.94 -23.22 5.86
C GLU A 507 -5.18 -22.81 4.61
N LEU A 508 -4.84 -21.52 4.48
CA LEU A 508 -3.99 -21.05 3.39
C LEU A 508 -2.60 -21.72 3.45
N ASP A 509 -2.03 -21.87 4.65
CA ASP A 509 -0.78 -22.61 4.88
C ASP A 509 -0.84 -24.04 4.34
N VAL A 510 -1.91 -24.78 4.63
CA VAL A 510 -2.13 -26.12 4.10
C VAL A 510 -2.30 -26.12 2.57
N LEU A 511 -3.12 -25.21 2.01
CA LEU A 511 -3.37 -25.14 0.56
C LEU A 511 -2.11 -24.84 -0.25
N PHE A 512 -1.26 -23.94 0.25
CA PHE A 512 0.01 -23.61 -0.37
C PHE A 512 1.03 -24.75 -0.20
N ALA A 513 1.07 -25.42 0.96
CA ALA A 513 1.93 -26.57 1.19
C ALA A 513 1.58 -27.76 0.28
N ASN A 514 0.29 -27.99 0.05
CA ASN A 514 -0.22 -29.02 -0.86
C ASN A 514 -0.08 -28.66 -2.35
N GLY A 515 0.53 -27.52 -2.68
CA GLY A 515 0.77 -27.12 -4.07
C GLY A 515 -0.51 -26.88 -4.89
N VAL A 516 -1.65 -26.64 -4.24
CA VAL A 516 -2.96 -26.55 -4.90
C VAL A 516 -2.92 -25.44 -5.97
N SER A 517 -3.48 -25.69 -7.16
CA SER A 517 -3.54 -24.64 -8.20
C SER A 517 -4.39 -23.46 -7.73
N ALA A 518 -3.99 -22.22 -8.03
CA ALA A 518 -4.68 -21.01 -7.59
C ALA A 518 -6.19 -21.00 -7.92
N ARG A 519 -6.59 -21.65 -9.02
CA ARG A 519 -7.99 -21.78 -9.46
C ARG A 519 -8.82 -22.73 -8.60
N LYS A 520 -8.18 -23.68 -7.91
CA LYS A 520 -8.86 -24.72 -7.11
C LYS A 520 -9.00 -24.34 -5.63
N PHE A 521 -8.36 -23.25 -5.18
CA PHE A 521 -8.41 -22.79 -3.78
C PHE A 521 -9.83 -22.65 -3.22
N LYS A 522 -10.79 -22.22 -4.06
CA LYS A 522 -12.18 -22.08 -3.65
C LYS A 522 -12.85 -23.43 -3.35
N ASN A 523 -12.51 -24.47 -4.11
CA ASN A 523 -13.22 -25.75 -4.10
C ASN A 523 -12.44 -26.86 -3.36
N THR A 524 -11.22 -26.58 -2.90
CA THR A 524 -10.41 -27.54 -2.13
C THR A 524 -10.67 -27.33 -0.65
N ASP A 525 -11.17 -28.36 0.02
CA ASP A 525 -11.26 -28.36 1.48
C ASP A 525 -9.86 -28.45 2.08
N ALA A 526 -9.62 -27.56 3.03
CA ALA A 526 -8.42 -27.54 3.83
C ALA A 526 -8.89 -27.64 5.27
N GLU A 527 -9.03 -28.85 5.80
CA GLU A 527 -9.28 -29.02 7.22
C GLU A 527 -7.99 -28.72 7.99
N PRO A 528 -7.97 -27.69 8.85
CA PRO A 528 -6.77 -27.31 9.56
C PRO A 528 -6.65 -28.09 10.86
N LEU A 529 -6.54 -29.43 10.83
CA LEU A 529 -6.13 -30.29 11.96
C LEU A 529 -6.21 -31.78 11.59
N GLU A 530 -5.19 -32.30 10.90
CA GLU A 530 -4.85 -33.75 10.88
C GLU A 530 -3.47 -34.00 10.23
N ALA A 531 -3.00 -33.09 9.36
CA ALA A 531 -1.74 -33.23 8.62
C ALA A 531 -0.44 -33.09 9.45
N HIS A 532 -0.51 -32.87 10.76
CA HIS A 532 0.66 -32.90 11.66
C HIS A 532 0.87 -34.26 12.35
N MET A 533 0.10 -35.30 12.01
CA MET A 533 0.33 -36.68 12.47
C MET A 533 0.69 -37.69 11.36
N ALA A 534 1.32 -37.26 10.28
CA ALA A 534 1.90 -38.16 9.27
C ALA A 534 3.43 -37.98 9.17
N PRO A 535 4.24 -38.78 9.90
CA PRO A 535 5.69 -38.61 9.96
C PRO A 535 6.50 -39.08 8.72
N GLU A 536 5.91 -39.21 7.52
CA GLU A 536 6.64 -39.88 6.41
C GLU A 536 6.79 -39.13 5.08
N ARG A 537 6.15 -37.97 4.84
CA ARG A 537 6.23 -37.34 3.49
C ARG A 537 7.08 -36.07 3.36
N ILE A 538 7.65 -35.55 4.44
CA ILE A 538 8.51 -34.34 4.38
C ILE A 538 9.98 -34.68 4.06
N ARG A 539 10.37 -35.97 4.05
CA ARG A 539 11.77 -36.37 3.83
C ARG A 539 12.24 -36.33 2.38
N ASN A 540 11.34 -36.32 1.39
CA ASN A 540 11.72 -36.45 -0.03
C ASN A 540 11.59 -35.18 -0.89
N SER A 541 11.35 -34.01 -0.30
CA SER A 541 11.31 -32.72 -1.03
C SER A 541 12.49 -31.80 -0.72
N PHE A 542 13.51 -32.31 -0.03
CA PHE A 542 14.80 -31.65 0.16
C PHE A 542 15.93 -32.52 -0.42
N VAL A 543 15.93 -32.65 -1.74
CA VAL A 543 17.13 -32.85 -2.58
C VAL A 543 17.00 -31.94 -3.78
#